data_AF-A0A3B3D526-F1
#
_entry.id   AF-A0A3B3D526-F1
#
_cell.length_a   1.000
_cell.length_b   1.000
_cell.length_c   1.000
_cell.angle_alpha   90.00
_cell.angle_beta   90.00
_cell.angle_gamma   90.00
#
_symmetry.space_group_name_H-M   'P 1'
#
loop_
_entity.id
_entity.type
_entity.pdbx_description
1 polymer ?
#
loop_
_entity_poly.entity_id
_entity_poly.type
_entity_poly.pdbx_seq_one_letter_code
_entity_poly.pdbx_strand_id
1 'polypeptide(L)'
;MAAGQKWLLWLITLWPLLLSSGALPAHWLPGEYENSSSDALRFLSDYNSTAEEVFSFAVFASWNFDTNLTDYNSRLQVEAFLEFDDFSEAWGLKAKTVFSDELIDSLPDRKDRVMIRGIKILGSANLKKNEREEVGSTFFFFFKVT
;
A
#
# COMPACT_ATOMS: atom_id res chain seq x y z
N MET A 1 14.35 -49.47 -6.90
CA MET A 1 14.57 -48.35 -5.96
C MET A 1 14.88 -47.09 -6.77
N ALA A 2 13.89 -46.22 -6.98
CA ALA A 2 14.08 -44.82 -7.45
C ALA A 2 12.70 -44.13 -7.59
N ALA A 3 11.88 -44.14 -6.53
CA ALA A 3 10.55 -43.52 -6.53
C ALA A 3 10.42 -42.37 -5.51
N GLY A 4 11.54 -41.87 -4.96
CA GLY A 4 11.56 -40.81 -3.95
C GLY A 4 12.05 -39.44 -4.44
N GLN A 5 12.69 -39.36 -5.60
CA GLN A 5 13.43 -38.15 -6.01
C GLN A 5 12.55 -37.05 -6.64
N LYS A 6 11.40 -37.41 -7.21
CA LYS A 6 10.54 -36.46 -7.95
C LYS A 6 9.66 -35.58 -7.06
N TRP A 7 9.36 -36.04 -5.85
CA TRP A 7 8.49 -35.32 -4.91
C TRP A 7 9.21 -34.16 -4.19
N LEU A 8 10.51 -34.33 -3.92
CA LEU A 8 11.38 -33.29 -3.34
C LEU A 8 11.61 -32.12 -4.31
N LEU A 9 11.71 -32.38 -5.62
CA LEU A 9 11.88 -31.33 -6.63
C LEU A 9 10.65 -30.42 -6.78
N TRP A 10 9.44 -30.95 -6.57
CA TRP A 10 8.19 -30.17 -6.59
C TRP A 10 8.04 -29.24 -5.38
N LEU A 11 8.52 -29.67 -4.20
CA LEU A 11 8.53 -28.83 -3.00
C LEU A 11 9.54 -27.68 -3.10
N ILE A 12 10.67 -27.89 -3.80
CA ILE A 12 11.70 -26.85 -4.01
C ILE A 12 11.23 -25.78 -5.01
N THR A 13 10.37 -26.12 -5.99
CA THR A 13 9.78 -25.13 -6.91
C THR A 13 8.65 -24.30 -6.30
N LEU A 14 8.05 -24.76 -5.19
CA LEU A 14 7.02 -24.03 -4.44
C LEU A 14 7.59 -23.20 -3.27
N TRP A 15 8.84 -23.44 -2.89
CA TRP A 15 9.52 -22.70 -1.82
C TRP A 15 9.67 -21.18 -2.07
N PRO A 16 9.87 -20.68 -3.32
CA PRO A 16 9.97 -19.24 -3.55
C PRO A 16 8.68 -18.47 -3.28
N LEU A 17 7.53 -19.15 -3.18
CA LEU A 17 6.23 -18.53 -2.84
C LEU A 17 5.98 -18.43 -1.34
N LEU A 18 6.78 -19.10 -0.49
CA LEU A 18 6.62 -19.08 0.96
C LEU A 18 7.54 -18.06 1.67
N LEU A 19 8.33 -17.31 0.91
CA LEU A 19 9.23 -16.29 1.42
C LEU A 19 8.96 -14.90 0.83
N SER A 20 7.70 -14.58 0.53
CA SER A 20 7.28 -13.18 0.45
C SER A 20 7.23 -12.63 1.87
N SER A 21 8.37 -12.16 2.36
CA SER A 21 8.40 -11.20 3.46
C SER A 21 7.44 -10.07 3.09
N GLY A 22 6.52 -9.71 3.99
CA GLY A 22 5.48 -8.69 3.79
C GLY A 22 6.05 -7.29 3.59
N ALA A 23 6.70 -7.10 2.46
CA ALA A 23 7.24 -5.85 1.96
C ALA A 23 6.54 -5.58 0.63
N LEU A 24 6.18 -4.31 0.41
CA LEU A 24 5.49 -3.88 -0.79
C LEU A 24 6.27 -4.28 -2.06
N PRO A 25 5.55 -4.56 -3.17
CA PRO A 25 6.17 -4.64 -4.48
C PRO A 25 7.07 -3.43 -4.75
N ALA A 26 8.26 -3.66 -5.32
CA ALA A 26 9.24 -2.59 -5.50
C ALA A 26 8.73 -1.44 -6.39
N HIS A 27 7.81 -1.72 -7.33
CA HIS A 27 7.21 -0.70 -8.19
C HIS A 27 6.14 0.14 -7.49
N TRP A 28 5.70 -0.27 -6.29
CA TRP A 28 4.78 0.53 -5.46
C TRP A 28 5.50 1.53 -4.55
N LEU A 29 6.82 1.41 -4.41
CA LEU A 29 7.60 2.32 -3.59
C LEU A 29 7.86 3.64 -4.31
N PRO A 30 7.92 4.77 -3.57
CA PRO A 30 8.28 6.04 -4.15
C PRO A 30 9.72 6.00 -4.68
N GLY A 31 9.94 6.66 -5.83
CA GLY A 31 11.28 6.89 -6.36
C GLY A 31 12.08 7.93 -5.56
N GLU A 32 13.14 8.43 -6.19
CA GLU A 32 13.95 9.52 -5.65
C GLU A 32 13.60 10.86 -6.28
N TYR A 33 13.53 11.88 -5.42
CA TYR A 33 13.03 13.20 -5.72
C TYR A 33 13.87 14.24 -4.98
N GLU A 34 14.07 15.38 -5.63
CA GLU A 34 14.69 16.57 -5.06
C GLU A 34 13.62 17.56 -4.60
N ASN A 35 13.97 18.45 -3.65
CA ASN A 35 13.09 19.53 -3.19
C ASN A 35 12.94 20.64 -4.25
N SER A 36 12.30 20.33 -5.38
CA SER A 36 12.08 21.24 -6.51
C SER A 36 10.65 21.12 -7.08
N SER A 37 10.16 22.17 -7.74
CA SER A 37 8.79 22.18 -8.28
C SER A 37 8.60 21.12 -9.38
N SER A 38 9.63 20.86 -10.20
CA SER A 38 9.56 19.82 -11.24
C SER A 38 9.40 18.44 -10.62
N ASP A 39 10.15 18.15 -9.56
CA ASP A 39 10.07 16.86 -8.89
C ASP A 39 8.83 16.70 -8.01
N ALA A 40 8.28 17.80 -7.49
CA ALA A 40 6.97 17.78 -6.84
C ALA A 40 5.85 17.36 -7.83
N LEU A 41 5.89 17.85 -9.08
CA LEU A 41 4.93 17.45 -10.11
C LEU A 41 5.16 16.01 -10.59
N ARG A 42 6.42 15.59 -10.73
CA ARG A 42 6.77 14.21 -11.04
C ARG A 42 6.30 13.25 -9.95
N PHE A 43 6.53 13.60 -8.68
CA PHE A 43 6.05 12.87 -7.52
C PHE A 43 4.53 12.68 -7.53
N LEU A 44 3.77 13.73 -7.87
CA LEU A 44 2.30 13.63 -7.97
C LEU A 44 1.85 12.70 -9.11
N SER A 45 2.51 12.78 -10.27
CA SER A 45 2.23 11.89 -11.40
C SER A 45 2.50 10.43 -11.05
N ASP A 46 3.67 10.16 -10.46
CA ASP A 46 4.10 8.82 -10.08
C ASP A 46 3.15 8.29 -8.99
N TYR A 47 2.86 9.09 -7.95
CA TYR A 47 1.91 8.76 -6.89
C TYR A 47 0.55 8.39 -7.46
N ASN A 48 -0.02 9.19 -8.36
CA ASN A 48 -1.35 8.91 -8.89
C ASN A 48 -1.40 7.58 -9.65
N SER A 49 -0.39 7.32 -10.50
CA SER A 49 -0.34 6.07 -11.27
C SER A 49 -0.25 4.83 -10.36
N THR A 50 0.54 4.91 -9.29
CA THR A 50 0.72 3.81 -8.35
C THR A 50 -0.47 3.68 -7.38
N ALA A 51 -1.00 4.81 -6.91
CA ALA A 51 -2.13 4.84 -5.98
C ALA A 51 -3.38 4.22 -6.63
N GLU A 52 -3.65 4.48 -7.92
CA GLU A 52 -4.76 3.86 -8.63
C GLU A 52 -4.69 2.32 -8.58
N GLU A 53 -3.49 1.75 -8.75
CA GLU A 53 -3.27 0.30 -8.68
C GLU A 53 -3.51 -0.24 -7.26
N VAL A 54 -2.87 0.37 -6.25
CA VAL A 54 -2.97 -0.07 -4.84
C VAL A 54 -4.39 0.07 -4.29
N PHE A 55 -5.05 1.22 -4.55
CA PHE A 55 -6.44 1.42 -4.16
C PHE A 55 -7.37 0.41 -4.85
N SER A 56 -7.17 0.17 -6.15
CA SER A 56 -7.99 -0.80 -6.88
C SER A 56 -7.86 -2.20 -6.28
N PHE A 57 -6.63 -2.61 -5.94
CA PHE A 57 -6.37 -3.89 -5.29
C PHE A 57 -7.11 -4.02 -3.95
N ALA A 58 -7.00 -3.03 -3.07
CA ALA A 58 -7.68 -3.02 -1.78
C ALA A 58 -9.21 -3.02 -1.91
N VAL A 59 -9.77 -2.21 -2.83
CA VAL A 59 -11.22 -2.15 -3.08
C VAL A 59 -11.75 -3.48 -3.61
N PHE A 60 -11.04 -4.13 -4.52
CA PHE A 60 -11.45 -5.44 -5.04
C PHE A 60 -11.36 -6.53 -3.96
N ALA A 61 -10.38 -6.49 -3.06
CA ALA A 61 -10.30 -7.42 -1.94
C ALA A 61 -11.51 -7.26 -0.99
N SER A 62 -11.89 -6.01 -0.68
CA SER A 62 -13.12 -5.74 0.09
C SER A 62 -14.36 -6.27 -0.63
N TRP A 63 -14.53 -5.92 -1.92
CA TRP A 63 -15.69 -6.36 -2.70
C TRP A 63 -15.82 -7.89 -2.75
N ASN A 64 -14.71 -8.60 -2.95
CA ASN A 64 -14.69 -10.06 -2.95
C ASN A 64 -15.11 -10.66 -1.60
N PHE A 65 -14.73 -10.02 -0.49
CA PHE A 65 -15.23 -10.41 0.82
C PHE A 65 -16.72 -10.10 0.98
N ASP A 66 -17.15 -8.88 0.69
CA ASP A 66 -18.53 -8.42 0.87
C ASP A 66 -19.54 -9.25 0.06
N THR A 67 -19.13 -9.71 -1.12
CA THR A 67 -19.95 -10.55 -2.01
C THR A 67 -19.78 -12.05 -1.79
N ASN A 68 -18.75 -12.47 -1.05
CA ASN A 68 -18.48 -13.87 -0.73
C ASN A 68 -17.80 -14.00 0.64
N LEU A 69 -18.63 -14.06 1.69
CA LEU A 69 -18.21 -14.03 3.09
C LEU A 69 -17.55 -15.35 3.51
N THR A 70 -16.23 -15.40 3.41
CA THR A 70 -15.41 -16.53 3.83
C THR A 70 -14.21 -16.06 4.66
N ASP A 71 -13.70 -16.89 5.56
CA ASP A 71 -12.47 -16.60 6.33
C ASP A 71 -11.26 -16.39 5.42
N TYR A 72 -11.27 -17.01 4.24
CA TYR A 72 -10.25 -16.79 3.22
C TYR A 72 -10.31 -15.34 2.69
N ASN A 73 -11.47 -14.89 2.21
CA ASN A 73 -11.62 -13.54 1.68
C ASN A 73 -11.45 -12.47 2.78
N SER A 74 -11.85 -12.76 4.02
CA SER A 74 -11.62 -11.86 5.16
C SER A 74 -10.12 -11.63 5.39
N ARG A 75 -9.30 -12.68 5.35
CA ARG A 75 -7.84 -12.53 5.47
C ARG A 75 -7.24 -11.74 4.32
N LEU A 76 -7.68 -11.99 3.09
CA LEU A 76 -7.21 -11.26 1.91
C LEU A 76 -7.53 -9.77 1.98
N GLN A 77 -8.72 -9.38 2.45
CA GLN A 77 -9.04 -7.95 2.58
C GLN A 77 -8.16 -7.25 3.62
N VAL A 78 -7.86 -7.93 4.74
CA VAL A 78 -7.02 -7.38 5.81
C VAL A 78 -5.59 -7.23 5.30
N GLU A 79 -5.05 -8.23 4.59
CA GLU A 79 -3.74 -8.15 3.96
C GLU A 79 -3.65 -7.00 2.96
N ALA A 80 -4.65 -6.84 2.08
CA ALA A 80 -4.70 -5.74 1.14
C ALA A 80 -4.78 -4.35 1.80
N PHE A 81 -5.47 -4.26 2.96
CA PHE A 81 -5.50 -3.03 3.74
C PHE A 81 -4.16 -2.71 4.41
N LEU A 82 -3.42 -3.71 4.86
CA LEU A 82 -2.07 -3.52 5.40
C LEU A 82 -1.11 -3.04 4.32
N GLU A 83 -1.17 -3.62 3.12
CA GLU A 83 -0.38 -3.15 1.98
C GLU A 83 -0.74 -1.70 1.59
N PHE A 84 -2.02 -1.35 1.66
CA PHE A 84 -2.48 0.02 1.46
C PHE A 84 -1.91 1.00 2.50
N ASP A 85 -1.92 0.62 3.78
CA ASP A 85 -1.35 1.43 4.86
C ASP A 85 0.18 1.57 4.68
N ASP A 86 0.88 0.49 4.34
CA ASP A 86 2.33 0.51 4.07
C ASP A 86 2.66 1.42 2.87
N PHE A 87 1.84 1.40 1.81
CA PHE A 87 1.97 2.32 0.67
C PHE A 87 1.80 3.77 1.11
N SER A 88 0.74 4.04 1.89
CA SER A 88 0.44 5.37 2.41
C SER A 88 1.57 5.90 3.29
N GLU A 89 2.15 5.04 4.15
CA GLU A 89 3.34 5.33 4.95
C GLU A 89 4.54 5.72 4.07
N ALA A 90 4.90 4.87 3.12
CA ALA A 90 6.08 5.07 2.30
C ALA A 90 6.02 6.40 1.52
N TRP A 91 4.90 6.67 0.86
CA TRP A 91 4.73 7.88 0.07
C TRP A 91 4.57 9.13 0.93
N GLY A 92 3.83 9.05 2.04
CA GLY A 92 3.66 10.20 2.92
C GLY A 92 4.93 10.55 3.69
N LEU A 93 5.74 9.57 4.09
CA LEU A 93 7.06 9.81 4.65
C LEU A 93 7.99 10.43 3.61
N LYS A 94 8.03 9.91 2.38
CA LYS A 94 8.83 10.52 1.30
C LYS A 94 8.43 11.97 1.07
N ALA A 95 7.13 12.27 0.99
CA ALA A 95 6.63 13.64 0.82
C ALA A 95 7.03 14.56 1.99
N LYS A 96 6.97 14.07 3.23
CA LYS A 96 7.39 14.83 4.43
C LYS A 96 8.89 15.11 4.45
N THR A 97 9.70 14.16 4.02
CA THR A 97 11.16 14.26 4.08
C THR A 97 11.72 15.14 2.96
N VAL A 98 11.17 15.04 1.74
CA VAL A 98 11.72 15.73 0.57
C VAL A 98 11.17 17.14 0.40
N PHE A 99 9.85 17.32 0.49
CA PHE A 99 9.22 18.58 0.09
C PHE A 99 8.95 19.50 1.28
N SER A 100 9.64 20.64 1.29
CA SER A 100 9.44 21.67 2.31
C SER A 100 8.11 22.40 2.10
N ASP A 101 7.56 22.95 3.19
CA ASP A 101 6.29 23.67 3.09
C ASP A 101 6.42 24.96 2.25
N GLU A 102 7.60 25.60 2.25
CA GLU A 102 7.89 26.76 1.39
C GLU A 102 7.85 26.38 -0.09
N LEU A 103 8.42 25.22 -0.46
CA LEU A 103 8.34 24.73 -1.83
C LEU A 103 6.88 24.49 -2.20
N ILE A 104 6.13 23.77 -1.36
CA ILE A 104 4.73 23.45 -1.60
C ILE A 104 3.93 24.76 -1.79
N ASP A 105 4.12 25.75 -0.93
CA ASP A 105 3.41 27.04 -1.04
C ASP A 105 3.78 27.83 -2.28
N SER A 106 4.98 27.64 -2.83
CA SER A 106 5.43 28.26 -4.08
C SER A 106 4.85 27.61 -5.34
N LEU A 107 4.24 26.42 -5.26
CA LEU A 107 3.69 25.74 -6.44
C LEU A 107 2.53 26.56 -7.05
N PRO A 108 2.46 26.67 -8.39
CA PRO A 108 1.52 27.54 -9.07
C PRO A 108 0.07 27.07 -8.90
N ASP A 109 -0.23 25.78 -9.11
CA ASP A 109 -1.59 25.26 -8.97
C ASP A 109 -1.92 24.94 -7.51
N ARG A 110 -3.08 25.43 -7.05
CA ARG A 110 -3.63 25.10 -5.74
C ARG A 110 -3.87 23.60 -5.58
N LYS A 111 -4.26 22.90 -6.66
CA LYS A 111 -4.55 21.46 -6.63
C LYS A 111 -3.30 20.67 -6.21
N ASP A 112 -2.16 20.96 -6.81
CA ASP A 112 -0.89 20.29 -6.50
C ASP A 112 -0.51 20.47 -5.03
N ARG A 113 -0.67 21.70 -4.51
CA ARG A 113 -0.43 22.00 -3.09
C ARG A 113 -1.31 21.16 -2.17
N VAL A 114 -2.61 21.09 -2.48
CA VAL A 114 -3.58 20.31 -1.70
C VAL A 114 -3.26 18.83 -1.77
N MET A 115 -2.90 18.30 -2.94
CA MET A 115 -2.57 16.90 -3.12
C MET A 115 -1.34 16.50 -2.31
N ILE A 116 -0.22 17.24 -2.42
CA ILE A 116 1.00 16.92 -1.65
C ILE A 116 0.73 17.01 -0.15
N ARG A 117 0.01 18.03 0.31
CA ARG A 117 -0.39 18.14 1.72
C ARG A 117 -1.26 16.98 2.17
N GLY A 118 -2.17 16.51 1.31
CA GLY A 118 -2.98 15.31 1.54
C GLY A 118 -2.13 14.05 1.70
N ILE A 119 -1.16 13.83 0.81
CA ILE A 119 -0.24 12.68 0.86
C ILE A 119 0.63 12.71 2.13
N LYS A 120 0.98 13.90 2.66
CA LYS A 120 1.68 14.04 3.94
C LYS A 120 0.81 13.60 5.15
N ILE A 121 -0.50 13.41 5.01
CA ILE A 121 -1.38 12.95 6.09
C ILE A 121 -1.46 11.42 6.05
N LEU A 122 -0.76 10.76 6.97
CA LEU A 122 -0.60 9.30 7.00
C LEU A 122 -1.80 8.53 7.58
N GLY A 123 -2.67 9.14 8.37
CA GLY A 123 -3.83 8.42 8.97
C GLY A 123 -3.43 7.20 9.82
N SER A 124 -4.06 6.05 9.56
CA SER A 124 -3.79 4.73 10.17
C SER A 124 -2.35 4.26 9.94
N ALA A 125 -1.73 4.70 8.84
CA ALA A 125 -0.34 4.39 8.53
C ALA A 125 0.68 5.01 9.52
N ASN A 126 0.25 5.81 10.50
CA ASN A 126 1.12 6.20 11.63
C ASN A 126 1.20 5.14 12.74
N LEU A 127 0.26 4.18 12.76
CA LEU A 127 0.16 3.18 13.82
C LEU A 127 1.24 2.10 13.67
N LYS A 128 1.53 1.38 14.76
CA LYS A 128 2.41 0.20 14.69
C LYS A 128 1.70 -0.92 13.94
N LYS A 129 2.47 -1.83 13.33
CA LYS A 129 1.92 -2.92 12.51
C LYS A 129 0.81 -3.73 13.21
N ASN A 130 0.99 -4.07 14.48
CA ASN A 130 -0.01 -4.81 15.26
C ASN A 130 -1.31 -4.02 15.47
N GLU A 131 -1.23 -2.70 15.61
CA GLU A 131 -2.39 -1.81 15.72
C GLU A 131 -3.08 -1.63 14.36
N ARG A 132 -2.32 -1.63 13.25
CA ARG A 132 -2.89 -1.61 11.88
C ARG A 132 -3.68 -2.89 11.59
N GLU A 133 -3.16 -4.05 11.99
CA GLU A 133 -3.85 -5.34 11.86
C GLU A 133 -5.19 -5.34 12.63
N GLU A 134 -5.19 -4.79 13.85
CA GLU A 134 -6.40 -4.64 14.67
C GLU A 134 -7.42 -3.68 14.04
N VAL A 135 -6.96 -2.54 13.54
CA VAL A 135 -7.81 -1.56 12.84
C VAL A 135 -8.36 -2.14 11.54
N GLY A 136 -7.56 -2.83 10.73
CA GLY A 136 -8.02 -3.46 9.49
C GLY A 136 -9.10 -4.51 9.74
N SER A 137 -8.91 -5.34 10.78
CA SER A 137 -9.92 -6.32 11.19
C SER A 137 -11.23 -5.65 11.66
N THR A 138 -11.14 -4.53 12.40
CA THR A 138 -12.29 -3.83 12.97
C THR A 138 -13.01 -2.88 11.99
N PHE A 139 -12.28 -2.14 11.17
CA PHE A 139 -12.82 -1.12 10.25
C PHE A 139 -13.71 -1.74 9.18
N PHE A 140 -13.29 -2.87 8.60
CA PHE A 140 -14.12 -3.61 7.66
C PHE A 140 -15.27 -4.36 8.35
N PHE A 141 -15.15 -4.69 9.65
CA PHE A 141 -16.28 -5.18 10.42
C PHE A 141 -17.37 -4.11 10.61
N PHE A 142 -17.03 -2.82 10.64
CA PHE A 142 -18.01 -1.73 10.75
C PHE A 142 -18.82 -1.49 9.47
N PHE A 143 -18.23 -1.71 8.28
CA PHE A 143 -18.97 -1.70 7.00
C PHE A 143 -20.03 -2.83 6.90
N LYS A 144 -20.03 -3.79 7.83
CA LYS A 144 -21.00 -4.88 7.92
C LYS A 144 -22.32 -4.50 8.62
N VAL A 145 -22.37 -3.38 9.35
CA VAL A 145 -23.48 -3.05 10.28
C VAL A 145 -24.25 -1.77 9.90
N THR A 146 -23.90 -1.12 8.79
CA THR A 146 -24.63 0.04 8.24
C THR A 146 -25.11 -0.26 6.84
#